data_AF-A0AAD5NHV4-F1
#
_entry.id   AF-A0AAD5NHV4-F1
#
_cell.length_a   1.000
_cell.length_b   1.000
_cell.length_c   1.000
_cell.angle_alpha   90.00
_cell.angle_beta   90.00
_cell.angle_gamma   90.00
#
_symmetry.space_group_name_H-M   'P 1'
#
loop_
_entity.id
_entity.type
_entity.pdbx_description
1 polymer ?
#
loop_
_entity_poly.entity_id
_entity_poly.type
_entity_poly.pdbx_seq_one_letter_code
_entity_poly.pdbx_strand_id
1 'polypeptide(L)'
;MGSAAILLSNKKESKNTSKYKLFCAVRTQRAFEDKAYLSAIREENSNGKLGVTLNRDLLQVAAEILRTNITILDSKILPFSDKLWHGVSIVRKKFAHKDQDINYNYYVPNFKTVVQHFCLPTSGRPLIRDIAKGLKLSERDIEPALMTLHRFGNQSSSSLWYELCYMEAKERVKKGDRVWQLGMGTGPKCNSVVWECMRPIVGESSIGPWADCVQKYPITAINQGD
;
A
#
# COMPACT_ATOMS: atom_id res chain seq x y z
N MET A 1 -15.15 15.15 -3.50
CA MET A 1 -14.09 15.01 -2.48
C MET A 1 -14.51 13.92 -1.51
N GLY A 2 -13.64 12.99 -1.20
CA GLY A 2 -13.83 11.94 -0.20
C GLY A 2 -13.31 12.41 1.15
N SER A 3 -13.77 11.75 2.22
CA SER A 3 -13.37 12.05 3.59
C SER A 3 -13.30 10.78 4.39
N ALA A 4 -12.36 10.71 5.33
CA ALA A 4 -12.25 9.64 6.29
C ALA A 4 -11.87 10.24 7.65
N ALA A 5 -12.51 9.74 8.71
CA ALA A 5 -12.22 10.11 10.08
C ALA A 5 -11.82 8.84 10.84
N ILE A 6 -10.70 8.91 11.57
CA ILE A 6 -10.13 7.77 12.27
C ILE A 6 -9.85 8.19 13.71
N LEU A 7 -10.46 7.48 14.66
CA LEU A 7 -10.21 7.67 16.08
C LEU A 7 -9.08 6.74 16.53
N LEU A 8 -7.98 7.33 17.01
CA LEU A 8 -6.85 6.61 17.58
C LEU A 8 -6.83 6.78 19.10
N SER A 9 -6.42 5.74 19.80
CA SER A 9 -6.29 5.75 21.27
C SER A 9 -5.05 4.94 21.67
N ASN A 10 -4.34 5.43 22.68
CA ASN A 10 -3.27 4.72 23.38
C ASN A 10 -3.73 4.15 24.74
N LYS A 11 -5.01 4.30 25.08
CA LYS A 11 -5.59 3.81 26.34
C LYS A 11 -5.69 2.29 26.32
N LYS A 12 -5.30 1.65 27.42
CA LYS A 12 -5.31 0.18 27.54
C LYS A 12 -6.74 -0.37 27.47
N GLU A 13 -7.70 0.38 28.00
CA GLU A 13 -9.11 0.03 28.06
C GLU A 13 -9.73 -0.06 26.65
N SER A 14 -9.26 0.77 25.71
CA SER A 14 -9.74 0.75 24.32
C SER A 14 -9.35 -0.52 23.55
N LYS A 15 -8.41 -1.33 24.06
CA LYS A 15 -7.93 -2.55 23.38
C LYS A 15 -9.05 -3.54 23.04
N ASN A 16 -10.09 -3.60 23.88
CA ASN A 16 -11.18 -4.55 23.71
C ASN A 16 -12.23 -4.11 22.68
N THR A 17 -12.28 -2.82 22.36
CA THR A 17 -13.28 -2.23 21.43
C THR A 17 -12.68 -1.82 20.09
N SER A 18 -11.37 -1.52 20.06
CA SER A 18 -10.67 -1.11 18.84
C SER A 18 -10.75 -2.17 17.74
N LYS A 19 -11.05 -1.73 16.50
CA LYS A 19 -11.00 -2.59 15.32
C LYS A 19 -9.56 -3.05 15.03
N TYR A 20 -8.63 -2.10 15.07
CA TYR A 20 -7.24 -2.28 14.67
C TYR A 20 -6.28 -1.76 15.73
N LYS A 21 -5.09 -2.36 15.75
CA LYS A 21 -3.91 -1.86 16.47
C LYS A 21 -2.86 -1.49 15.44
N LEU A 22 -2.19 -0.35 15.64
CA LEU A 22 -1.01 0.01 14.84
C LEU A 22 0.11 -1.00 15.12
N PHE A 23 0.50 -1.77 14.10
CA PHE A 23 1.59 -2.74 14.20
C PHE A 23 2.93 -2.06 13.92
N CYS A 24 3.05 -1.36 12.79
CA CYS A 24 4.21 -0.54 12.48
C CYS A 24 3.87 0.57 11.48
N ALA A 25 4.74 1.58 11.44
CA ALA A 25 4.71 2.63 10.43
C ALA A 25 6.12 2.90 9.89
N VAL A 26 6.20 3.16 8.60
CA VAL A 26 7.43 3.52 7.88
C VAL A 26 7.14 4.66 6.94
N ARG A 27 7.94 5.72 7.04
CA ARG A 27 7.89 6.86 6.11
C ARG A 27 9.25 7.02 5.46
N THR A 28 9.25 7.19 4.14
CA THR A 28 10.42 7.57 3.35
C THR A 28 10.08 8.84 2.56
N GLN A 29 11.08 9.69 2.33
CA GLN A 29 10.94 10.94 1.60
C GLN A 29 12.24 11.24 0.86
N ARG A 30 12.12 11.71 -0.38
CA ARG A 30 13.25 12.10 -1.23
C ARG A 30 13.21 13.54 -1.70
N ALA A 31 12.41 14.39 -1.06
CA ALA A 31 12.29 15.80 -1.42
C ALA A 31 13.60 16.62 -1.26
N PHE A 32 14.67 16.03 -0.70
CA PHE A 32 16.00 16.65 -0.64
C PHE A 32 16.78 16.55 -1.97
N GLU A 33 16.33 15.71 -2.91
CA GLU A 33 16.90 15.60 -4.25
C GLU A 33 16.11 16.51 -5.20
N ASP A 34 16.75 17.43 -5.91
CA ASP A 34 16.06 18.38 -6.81
C ASP A 34 15.18 17.67 -7.85
N LYS A 35 15.70 16.60 -8.45
CA LYS A 35 14.95 15.76 -9.40
C LYS A 35 13.65 15.23 -8.79
N ALA A 36 13.70 14.78 -7.54
CA ALA A 36 12.51 14.29 -6.85
C ALA A 36 11.61 15.47 -6.46
N TYR A 37 12.15 16.52 -5.84
CA TYR A 37 11.39 17.70 -5.43
C TYR A 37 10.56 18.28 -6.58
N LEU A 38 11.17 18.44 -7.76
CA LEU A 38 10.55 18.97 -8.97
C LEU A 38 9.65 17.97 -9.72
N SER A 39 9.57 16.71 -9.28
CA SER A 39 8.79 15.68 -10.00
C SER A 39 7.27 15.85 -9.87
N ALA A 40 6.80 16.46 -8.77
CA ALA A 40 5.41 16.78 -8.53
C ALA A 40 5.29 17.99 -7.61
N ILE A 41 4.99 19.16 -8.19
CA ILE A 41 4.89 20.43 -7.48
C ILE A 41 3.51 21.03 -7.63
N ARG A 42 3.02 21.63 -6.56
CA ARG A 42 1.83 22.48 -6.59
C ARG A 42 2.28 23.93 -6.72
N GLU A 43 1.94 24.56 -7.83
CA GLU A 43 2.37 25.93 -8.17
C GLU A 43 1.29 26.67 -8.94
N GLU A 44 1.37 27.99 -8.94
CA GLU A 44 0.51 28.84 -9.78
C GLU A 44 1.10 28.94 -11.17
N ASN A 45 0.24 28.83 -12.19
CA ASN A 45 0.66 29.11 -13.55
C ASN A 45 0.77 30.63 -13.78
N SER A 46 1.22 31.02 -14.99
CA SER A 46 1.35 32.43 -15.39
C SER A 46 0.05 33.24 -15.33
N ASN A 47 -1.11 32.59 -15.26
CA ASN A 47 -2.42 33.23 -15.12
C ASN A 47 -2.89 33.28 -13.65
N GLY A 48 -2.02 33.00 -12.67
CA GLY A 48 -2.34 32.97 -11.24
C GLY A 48 -3.24 31.80 -10.83
N LYS A 49 -3.41 30.78 -11.67
CA LYS A 49 -4.24 29.61 -11.36
C LYS A 49 -3.38 28.53 -10.72
N LEU A 50 -3.70 28.18 -9.49
CA LEU A 50 -3.06 27.11 -8.74
C LEU A 50 -3.33 25.73 -9.39
N GLY A 51 -2.27 25.03 -9.75
CA GLY A 51 -2.31 23.72 -10.38
C GLY A 51 -1.29 22.75 -9.76
N VAL A 52 -1.12 21.60 -10.41
CA VAL A 52 -0.07 20.62 -10.09
C VAL A 52 0.69 20.30 -11.36
N THR A 53 2.01 20.49 -11.32
CA THR A 53 2.94 20.12 -12.37
C THR A 53 3.51 18.75 -12.06
N LEU A 54 3.40 17.82 -13.01
CA LEU A 54 3.97 16.48 -12.93
C LEU A 54 5.03 16.33 -14.01
N ASN A 55 6.26 16.00 -13.61
CA ASN A 55 7.37 15.81 -14.53
C ASN A 55 7.48 14.35 -14.99
N ARG A 56 8.15 14.09 -16.12
CA ARG A 56 8.35 12.74 -16.69
C ARG A 56 9.04 11.78 -15.72
N ASP A 57 9.89 12.32 -14.84
CA ASP A 57 10.63 11.56 -13.84
C ASP A 57 9.79 11.04 -12.66
N LEU A 58 8.53 11.47 -12.54
CA LEU A 58 7.66 11.14 -11.41
C LEU A 58 7.56 9.64 -11.14
N LEU A 59 7.38 8.84 -12.20
CA LEU A 59 7.24 7.39 -12.07
C LEU A 59 8.53 6.73 -11.58
N GLN A 60 9.68 7.19 -12.07
CA GLN A 60 10.99 6.69 -11.62
C GLN A 60 11.21 7.04 -10.13
N VAL A 61 11.02 8.31 -9.77
CA VAL A 61 11.17 8.79 -8.39
C VAL A 61 10.22 8.03 -7.45
N ALA A 62 8.96 7.85 -7.84
CA ALA A 62 7.98 7.08 -7.11
C ALA A 62 8.45 5.63 -6.87
N ALA A 63 8.96 4.95 -7.92
CA ALA A 63 9.45 3.59 -7.82
C ALA A 63 10.66 3.46 -6.87
N GLU A 64 11.61 4.39 -6.92
CA GLU A 64 12.78 4.40 -6.04
C GLU A 64 12.41 4.60 -4.56
N ILE A 65 11.49 5.53 -4.29
CA ILE A 65 10.98 5.79 -2.94
C ILE A 65 10.21 4.60 -2.42
N LEU A 66 9.37 3.98 -3.28
CA LEU A 66 8.62 2.79 -2.94
C LEU A 66 9.55 1.63 -2.59
N ARG A 67 10.57 1.36 -3.42
CA ARG A 67 11.59 0.33 -3.15
C ARG A 67 12.26 0.55 -1.80
N THR A 68 12.72 1.77 -1.53
CA THR A 68 13.35 2.13 -0.25
C THR A 68 12.40 1.89 0.93
N ASN A 69 11.12 2.29 0.79
CA ASN A 69 10.11 2.09 1.82
C ASN A 69 9.87 0.62 2.13
N ILE A 70 9.72 -0.19 1.07
CA ILE A 70 9.52 -1.64 1.16
C ILE A 70 10.69 -2.30 1.86
N THR A 71 11.94 -1.98 1.50
CA THR A 71 13.13 -2.54 2.15
C THR A 71 13.16 -2.26 3.65
N ILE A 72 12.81 -1.04 4.07
CA ILE A 72 12.75 -0.68 5.49
C ILE A 72 11.59 -1.41 6.18
N LEU A 73 10.41 -1.44 5.55
CA LEU A 73 9.25 -2.13 6.10
C LEU A 73 9.54 -3.61 6.31
N ASP A 74 10.11 -4.27 5.30
CA ASP A 74 10.50 -5.67 5.31
C ASP A 74 11.37 -6.01 6.51
N SER A 75 12.41 -5.19 6.74
CA SER A 75 13.29 -5.34 7.90
C SER A 75 12.58 -5.21 9.25
N LYS A 76 11.43 -4.52 9.32
CA LYS A 76 10.63 -4.36 10.54
C LYS A 76 9.60 -5.47 10.73
N ILE A 77 8.99 -5.96 9.66
CA ILE A 77 7.83 -6.85 9.74
C ILE A 77 8.17 -8.33 9.57
N LEU A 78 9.26 -8.67 8.87
CA LEU A 78 9.62 -10.06 8.66
C LEU A 78 10.04 -10.76 9.96
N PRO A 79 9.57 -12.01 10.17
CA PRO A 79 10.05 -12.85 11.25
C PRO A 79 11.58 -13.04 11.16
N PHE A 80 12.20 -13.29 12.31
CA PHE A 80 13.66 -13.50 12.39
C PHE A 80 14.13 -14.68 11.52
N SER A 81 13.27 -15.68 11.29
CA SER A 81 13.54 -16.83 10.41
C SER A 81 13.77 -16.45 8.94
N ASP A 82 13.02 -15.49 8.42
CA ASP A 82 13.17 -15.02 7.04
C ASP A 82 14.42 -14.14 6.88
N LYS A 83 14.73 -13.35 7.92
CA LYS A 83 15.99 -12.59 8.02
C LYS A 83 17.21 -13.53 8.07
N LEU A 84 17.11 -14.65 8.79
CA LEU A 84 18.14 -15.70 8.83
C LEU A 84 18.36 -16.33 7.47
N TRP A 85 17.30 -16.71 6.74
CA TRP A 85 17.44 -17.24 5.37
C TRP A 85 18.07 -16.23 4.41
N HIS A 86 17.71 -14.95 4.54
CA HIS A 86 18.35 -13.88 3.77
C HIS A 86 19.86 -13.78 4.10
N GLY A 87 20.22 -13.79 5.39
CA GLY A 87 21.62 -13.81 5.83
C GLY A 87 22.39 -15.04 5.35
N VAL A 88 21.80 -16.23 5.43
CA VAL A 88 22.38 -17.49 4.92
C VAL A 88 22.59 -17.44 3.41
N SER A 89 21.68 -16.81 2.65
CA SER A 89 21.83 -16.65 1.20
C SER A 89 23.01 -15.75 0.83
N ILE A 90 23.26 -14.67 1.59
CA ILE A 90 24.39 -13.76 1.41
C ILE A 90 25.70 -14.47 1.78
N VAL A 91 25.72 -15.21 2.89
CA VAL A 91 26.88 -15.97 3.34
C VAL A 91 27.23 -17.07 2.33
N ARG A 92 26.24 -17.87 1.88
CA ARG A 92 26.45 -18.89 0.83
C ARG A 92 27.01 -18.29 -0.46
N LYS A 93 26.55 -17.10 -0.88
CA LYS A 93 27.10 -16.36 -2.03
C LYS A 93 28.54 -15.89 -1.83
N LYS A 94 28.92 -15.55 -0.60
CA LYS A 94 30.28 -15.13 -0.26
C LYS A 94 31.28 -16.30 -0.27
N PHE A 95 30.78 -17.52 -0.10
CA PHE A 95 31.58 -18.75 -0.08
C PHE A 95 31.41 -19.63 -1.34
N ALA A 96 30.47 -19.33 -2.23
CA ALA A 96 30.37 -19.96 -3.54
C ALA A 96 31.30 -19.26 -4.53
N HIS A 97 32.26 -19.99 -5.08
CA HIS A 97 33.22 -19.48 -6.06
C HIS A 97 32.53 -18.85 -7.28
N LYS A 98 33.14 -17.77 -7.77
CA LYS A 98 32.90 -17.12 -9.07
C LYS A 98 32.90 -18.14 -10.20
N ASP A 99 31.73 -18.60 -10.63
CA ASP A 99 31.41 -18.84 -12.04
C ASP A 99 29.95 -19.24 -12.15
N GLN A 100 29.11 -18.27 -12.52
CA GLN A 100 27.92 -18.43 -13.34
C GLN A 100 27.22 -17.07 -13.38
N ASP A 101 26.91 -16.64 -14.60
CA ASP A 101 26.14 -15.45 -14.93
C ASP A 101 24.68 -15.65 -14.48
N ILE A 102 24.46 -15.65 -13.16
CA ILE A 102 23.15 -15.85 -12.56
C ILE A 102 22.46 -14.49 -12.53
N ASN A 103 21.57 -14.32 -13.50
CA ASN A 103 20.66 -13.19 -13.65
C ASN A 103 20.10 -12.75 -12.28
N TYR A 104 20.34 -11.48 -11.97
CA TYR A 104 20.23 -10.84 -10.65
C TYR A 104 18.78 -10.72 -10.17
N ASN A 105 18.12 -11.85 -9.83
CA ASN A 105 16.79 -11.81 -9.23
C ASN A 105 16.91 -11.42 -7.75
N TYR A 106 16.63 -10.14 -7.48
CA TYR A 106 16.40 -9.58 -6.14
C TYR A 106 15.53 -10.53 -5.29
N TYR A 107 15.92 -10.79 -4.04
CA TYR A 107 15.01 -11.41 -3.09
C TYR A 107 13.84 -10.46 -2.86
N VAL A 108 12.69 -10.77 -3.46
CA VAL A 108 11.42 -10.11 -3.17
C VAL A 108 10.80 -10.90 -2.02
N PRO A 109 10.77 -10.35 -0.80
CA PRO A 109 10.18 -10.99 0.35
C PRO A 109 8.72 -11.34 0.07
N ASN A 110 8.28 -12.50 0.53
CA ASN A 110 6.88 -12.86 0.41
C ASN A 110 6.09 -12.16 1.52
N PHE A 111 5.72 -10.90 1.32
CA PHE A 111 4.94 -10.12 2.29
C PHE A 111 3.64 -10.80 2.71
N LYS A 112 3.09 -11.71 1.90
CA LYS A 112 1.86 -12.45 2.19
C LYS A 112 1.97 -13.38 3.40
N THR A 113 3.18 -13.73 3.84
CA THR A 113 3.40 -14.49 5.08
C THR A 113 3.11 -13.63 6.32
N VAL A 114 3.21 -12.31 6.20
CA VAL A 114 3.12 -11.36 7.31
C VAL A 114 1.90 -10.43 7.19
N VAL A 115 1.47 -10.12 5.97
CA VAL A 115 0.38 -9.20 5.64
C VAL A 115 -0.64 -9.93 4.77
N GLN A 116 -1.90 -9.96 5.20
CA GLN A 116 -2.97 -10.69 4.50
C GLN A 116 -3.75 -9.79 3.55
N HIS A 117 -3.77 -8.48 3.79
CA HIS A 117 -4.60 -7.52 3.04
C HIS A 117 -3.79 -6.28 2.67
N PHE A 118 -4.08 -5.70 1.51
CA PHE A 118 -3.33 -4.58 0.94
C PHE A 118 -4.29 -3.46 0.55
N CYS A 119 -3.91 -2.22 0.84
CA CYS A 119 -4.54 -1.02 0.28
C CYS A 119 -3.46 -0.25 -0.50
N LEU A 120 -3.76 0.05 -1.75
CA LEU A 120 -2.79 0.56 -2.72
C LEU A 120 -3.21 1.95 -3.23
N PRO A 121 -2.25 2.82 -3.61
CA PRO A 121 -2.59 4.13 -4.16
C PRO A 121 -3.55 4.03 -5.36
N THR A 122 -4.77 4.56 -5.21
CA THR A 122 -5.80 4.60 -6.27
C THR A 122 -5.55 5.70 -7.30
N SER A 123 -4.31 5.89 -7.74
CA SER A 123 -3.95 6.95 -8.71
C SER A 123 -4.17 6.54 -10.17
N GLY A 124 -4.55 5.29 -10.42
CA GLY A 124 -4.87 4.77 -11.75
C GLY A 124 -4.70 3.26 -11.82
N ARG A 125 -5.42 2.59 -12.73
CA ARG A 125 -5.31 1.13 -12.94
C ARG A 125 -3.87 0.69 -13.28
N PRO A 126 -3.13 1.38 -14.18
CA PRO A 126 -1.74 0.99 -14.49
C PRO A 126 -0.84 1.01 -13.27
N LEU A 127 -0.90 2.08 -12.45
CA LEU A 127 -0.09 2.19 -11.24
C LEU A 127 -0.42 1.10 -10.22
N ILE A 128 -1.71 0.82 -9.99
CA ILE A 128 -2.14 -0.27 -9.10
C ILE A 128 -1.52 -1.59 -9.55
N ARG A 129 -1.60 -1.91 -10.86
CA ARG A 129 -1.06 -3.15 -11.43
C ARG A 129 0.47 -3.22 -11.40
N ASP A 130 1.16 -2.10 -11.62
CA ASP A 130 2.62 -2.04 -11.53
C ASP A 130 3.11 -2.29 -10.10
N ILE A 131 2.45 -1.68 -9.11
CA ILE A 131 2.73 -1.95 -7.69
C ILE A 131 2.41 -3.42 -7.37
N ALA A 132 1.29 -3.94 -7.85
CA ALA A 132 0.90 -5.34 -7.68
C ALA A 132 1.98 -6.30 -8.20
N LYS A 133 2.47 -6.05 -9.41
CA LYS A 133 3.53 -6.83 -10.05
C LYS A 133 4.81 -6.78 -9.23
N GLY A 134 5.22 -5.59 -8.79
CA GLY A 134 6.41 -5.41 -7.96
C GLY A 134 6.34 -6.15 -6.61
N LEU A 135 5.14 -6.23 -6.03
CA LEU A 135 4.87 -6.89 -4.75
C LEU A 135 4.39 -8.35 -4.90
N LYS A 136 4.29 -8.88 -6.13
CA LYS A 136 3.74 -10.22 -6.43
C LYS A 136 2.33 -10.44 -5.85
N LEU A 137 1.49 -9.42 -5.93
CA LEU A 137 0.10 -9.45 -5.51
C LEU A 137 -0.78 -10.10 -6.59
N SER A 138 -1.84 -10.78 -6.14
CA SER A 138 -2.84 -11.40 -7.00
C SER A 138 -3.97 -10.43 -7.33
N GLU A 139 -4.82 -10.76 -8.30
CA GLU A 139 -6.01 -9.95 -8.61
C GLU A 139 -6.91 -9.74 -7.39
N ARG A 140 -7.04 -10.77 -6.53
CA ARG A 140 -7.82 -10.68 -5.29
C ARG A 140 -7.25 -9.66 -4.30
N ASP A 141 -5.93 -9.52 -4.26
CA ASP A 141 -5.24 -8.59 -3.35
C ASP A 141 -5.42 -7.13 -3.80
N ILE A 142 -5.52 -6.89 -5.11
CA ILE A 142 -5.68 -5.53 -5.67
C ILE A 142 -7.13 -5.16 -5.96
N GLU A 143 -8.05 -6.11 -5.85
CA GLU A 143 -9.49 -5.90 -6.02
C GLU A 143 -10.02 -4.72 -5.19
N PRO A 144 -9.68 -4.54 -3.90
CA PRO A 144 -10.16 -3.39 -3.13
C PRO A 144 -9.76 -2.05 -3.76
N ALA A 145 -8.51 -1.92 -4.21
CA ALA A 145 -8.00 -0.72 -4.87
C ALA A 145 -8.73 -0.47 -6.20
N LEU A 146 -8.92 -1.50 -7.00
CA LEU A 146 -9.62 -1.41 -8.28
C LEU A 146 -11.10 -1.06 -8.12
N MET A 147 -11.81 -1.66 -7.16
CA MET A 147 -13.21 -1.36 -6.91
C MET A 147 -13.37 0.04 -6.33
N THR A 148 -12.48 0.46 -5.41
CA THR A 148 -12.48 1.82 -4.86
C THR A 148 -12.25 2.85 -5.96
N LEU A 149 -11.25 2.64 -6.82
CA LEU A 149 -10.98 3.49 -7.97
C LEU A 149 -12.17 3.54 -8.93
N HIS A 150 -12.82 2.40 -9.20
CA HIS A 150 -13.98 2.36 -10.08
C HIS A 150 -15.18 3.12 -9.49
N ARG A 151 -15.51 2.89 -8.21
CA ARG A 151 -16.72 3.43 -7.58
C ARG A 151 -16.58 4.91 -7.22
N PHE A 152 -15.41 5.32 -6.75
CA PHE A 152 -15.18 6.63 -6.18
C PHE A 152 -14.13 7.44 -6.93
N GLY A 153 -13.36 6.86 -7.86
CA GLY A 153 -12.20 7.53 -8.42
C GLY A 153 -11.08 7.70 -7.39
N ASN A 154 -10.10 8.53 -7.72
CA ASN A 154 -9.02 8.90 -6.80
C ASN A 154 -9.52 9.95 -5.81
N GLN A 155 -9.85 9.54 -4.58
CA GLN A 155 -10.21 10.43 -3.47
C GLN A 155 -9.00 10.81 -2.60
N SER A 156 -7.82 10.84 -3.22
CA SER A 156 -6.55 11.19 -2.58
C SER A 156 -6.28 10.30 -1.34
N SER A 157 -5.87 10.89 -0.21
CA SER A 157 -5.54 10.14 1.01
C SER A 157 -6.69 9.33 1.59
N SER A 158 -7.95 9.68 1.30
CA SER A 158 -9.11 8.96 1.83
C SER A 158 -9.35 7.61 1.15
N SER A 159 -8.84 7.40 -0.07
CA SER A 159 -9.05 6.16 -0.82
C SER A 159 -8.57 4.90 -0.09
N LEU A 160 -7.43 4.97 0.62
CA LEU A 160 -6.89 3.83 1.37
C LEU A 160 -7.83 3.37 2.49
N TRP A 161 -8.67 4.27 3.01
CA TRP A 161 -9.70 3.94 3.99
C TRP A 161 -10.94 3.33 3.33
N TYR A 162 -11.29 3.79 2.13
CA TYR A 162 -12.41 3.21 1.37
C TYR A 162 -12.08 1.78 0.93
N GLU A 163 -10.82 1.49 0.61
CA GLU A 163 -10.32 0.14 0.35
C GLU A 163 -10.42 -0.75 1.58
N LEU A 164 -10.03 -0.25 2.76
CA LEU A 164 -10.19 -0.98 4.01
C LEU A 164 -11.67 -1.26 4.29
N CYS A 165 -12.53 -0.24 4.20
CA CYS A 165 -13.98 -0.40 4.38
C CYS A 165 -14.58 -1.36 3.36
N TYR A 166 -14.07 -1.43 2.12
CA TYR A 166 -14.51 -2.44 1.14
C TYR A 166 -14.25 -3.85 1.66
N MET A 167 -13.05 -4.11 2.17
CA MET A 167 -12.67 -5.40 2.72
C MET A 167 -13.44 -5.73 4.00
N GLU A 168 -13.67 -4.74 4.86
CA GLU A 168 -14.50 -4.85 6.07
C GLU A 168 -15.96 -5.19 5.71
N ALA A 169 -16.55 -4.47 4.76
CA ALA A 169 -17.93 -4.70 4.30
C ALA A 169 -18.11 -6.04 3.59
N LYS A 170 -17.03 -6.60 3.01
CA LYS A 170 -16.98 -7.97 2.49
C LYS A 170 -16.63 -9.01 3.56
N GLU A 171 -16.45 -8.58 4.81
CA GLU A 171 -16.01 -9.39 5.96
C GLU A 171 -14.75 -10.23 5.67
N ARG A 172 -13.85 -9.70 4.83
CA ARG A 172 -12.61 -10.38 4.40
C ARG A 172 -11.54 -10.35 5.49
N VAL A 173 -11.49 -9.27 6.25
CA VAL A 173 -10.49 -9.07 7.31
C VAL A 173 -10.91 -9.86 8.55
N LYS A 174 -10.07 -10.79 8.99
CA LYS A 174 -10.29 -11.63 10.18
C LYS A 174 -9.44 -11.14 11.34
N LYS A 175 -9.84 -11.51 12.56
CA LYS A 175 -9.05 -11.22 13.77
C LYS A 175 -7.64 -11.83 13.63
N GLY A 176 -6.61 -11.05 13.90
CA GLY A 176 -5.20 -11.42 13.75
C GLY A 176 -4.61 -11.07 12.37
N ASP A 177 -5.45 -10.83 11.35
CA ASP A 177 -4.97 -10.42 10.05
C ASP A 177 -4.29 -9.06 10.11
N ARG A 178 -3.27 -8.89 9.26
CA ARG A 178 -2.60 -7.62 9.06
C ARG A 178 -3.01 -6.99 7.74
N VAL A 179 -3.31 -5.70 7.79
CA VAL A 179 -3.64 -4.86 6.63
C VAL A 179 -2.51 -3.85 6.43
N TRP A 180 -1.95 -3.80 5.23
CA TRP A 180 -0.95 -2.80 4.86
C TRP A 180 -1.56 -1.71 3.98
N GLN A 181 -1.57 -0.48 4.48
CA GLN A 181 -1.88 0.71 3.71
C GLN A 181 -0.60 1.32 3.15
N LEU A 182 -0.51 1.40 1.83
CA LEU A 182 0.58 2.01 1.09
C LEU A 182 0.12 3.35 0.50
N GLY A 183 0.65 4.46 1.00
CA GLY A 183 0.33 5.80 0.53
C GLY A 183 1.52 6.50 -0.11
N MET A 184 1.29 7.17 -1.24
CA MET A 184 2.30 7.99 -1.93
C MET A 184 1.76 9.41 -2.15
N GLY A 185 2.64 10.41 -2.15
CA GLY A 185 2.21 11.80 -2.34
C GLY A 185 3.34 12.78 -2.62
N THR A 186 2.96 14.06 -2.79
CA THR A 186 3.85 15.19 -3.11
C THR A 186 4.89 15.48 -2.01
N GLY A 187 5.96 16.18 -2.40
CA GLY A 187 7.21 16.22 -1.63
C GLY A 187 7.74 14.80 -1.52
N PRO A 188 8.16 14.19 -2.64
CA PRO A 188 7.95 12.77 -2.92
C PRO A 188 8.21 11.89 -1.72
N LYS A 189 7.13 11.24 -1.27
CA LYS A 189 7.12 10.45 -0.05
C LYS A 189 6.29 9.20 -0.24
N CYS A 190 6.68 8.17 0.50
CA CYS A 190 5.93 6.93 0.62
C CYS A 190 5.72 6.63 2.11
N ASN A 191 4.50 6.24 2.47
CA ASN A 191 4.11 5.86 3.81
C ASN A 191 3.54 4.45 3.76
N SER A 192 4.09 3.58 4.59
CA SER A 192 3.55 2.26 4.86
C SER A 192 3.06 2.22 6.29
N VAL A 193 1.79 1.86 6.46
CA VAL A 193 1.20 1.64 7.77
C VAL A 193 0.62 0.24 7.80
N VAL A 194 1.02 -0.56 8.78
CA VAL A 194 0.51 -1.91 8.98
C VAL A 194 -0.36 -1.92 10.22
N TRP A 195 -1.58 -2.40 10.06
CA TRP A 195 -2.59 -2.55 11.10
C TRP A 195 -2.82 -4.02 11.39
N GLU A 196 -2.99 -4.39 12.66
CA GLU A 196 -3.41 -5.73 13.07
C GLU A 196 -4.86 -5.70 13.53
N CYS A 197 -5.71 -6.57 12.97
CA CYS A 197 -7.12 -6.65 13.31
C CYS A 197 -7.32 -7.29 14.70
N MET A 198 -7.85 -6.54 15.64
CA MET A 198 -7.92 -6.95 17.06
C MET A 198 -9.19 -7.74 17.40
N ARG A 199 -10.22 -7.62 16.57
CA ARG A 199 -11.52 -8.30 16.74
C ARG A 199 -12.11 -8.75 15.40
N PRO A 200 -13.08 -9.66 15.38
CA PRO A 200 -13.86 -9.93 14.17
C PRO A 200 -14.55 -8.66 13.67
N ILE A 201 -14.54 -8.48 12.35
CA ILE A 201 -15.24 -7.40 11.66
C ILE A 201 -16.49 -8.00 11.02
N VAL A 202 -17.66 -7.60 11.54
CA VAL A 202 -18.96 -8.19 11.18
C VAL A 202 -19.98 -7.05 11.07
N GLY A 203 -20.87 -7.13 10.07
CA GLY A 203 -21.97 -6.17 9.90
C GLY A 203 -21.58 -4.83 9.26
N GLU A 204 -20.31 -4.64 8.91
CA GLU A 204 -19.84 -3.42 8.23
C GLU A 204 -20.46 -3.26 6.82
N SER A 205 -21.04 -4.33 6.26
CA SER A 205 -21.80 -4.27 4.99
C SER A 205 -23.06 -3.40 5.07
N SER A 206 -23.53 -3.07 6.27
CA SER A 206 -24.71 -2.21 6.50
C SER A 206 -24.36 -0.76 6.83
N ILE A 207 -23.07 -0.44 6.96
CA ILE A 207 -22.59 0.88 7.39
C ILE A 207 -21.45 1.40 6.50
N GLY A 208 -21.34 2.72 6.39
CA GLY A 208 -20.24 3.36 5.67
C GLY A 208 -20.43 3.42 4.14
N PRO A 209 -19.35 3.70 3.39
CA PRO A 209 -19.45 4.14 1.99
C PRO A 209 -19.86 3.05 1.00
N TRP A 210 -19.88 1.78 1.42
CA TRP A 210 -20.20 0.63 0.58
C TRP A 210 -21.58 0.01 0.88
N ALA A 211 -22.30 0.51 1.89
CA ALA A 211 -23.47 -0.17 2.44
C ALA A 211 -24.59 -0.45 1.43
N ASP A 212 -24.79 0.46 0.47
CA ASP A 212 -25.82 0.39 -0.56
C ASP A 212 -25.44 -0.48 -1.77
N CYS A 213 -24.15 -0.80 -1.94
CA CYS A 213 -23.66 -1.37 -3.18
C CYS A 213 -22.62 -2.48 -3.05
N VAL A 214 -22.13 -2.84 -1.86
CA VAL A 214 -21.03 -3.79 -1.68
C VAL A 214 -21.28 -5.12 -2.39
N GLN A 215 -22.52 -5.61 -2.42
CA GLN A 215 -22.88 -6.88 -3.05
C GLN A 215 -22.79 -6.87 -4.58
N LYS A 216 -22.79 -5.68 -5.21
CA LYS A 216 -22.62 -5.52 -6.67
C LYS A 216 -21.15 -5.61 -7.12
N TYR A 217 -20.22 -5.71 -6.17
CA TYR A 217 -18.78 -5.78 -6.41
C TYR A 217 -18.21 -7.17 -6.07
N PRO A 218 -17.11 -7.60 -6.71
CA PRO A 218 -16.40 -6.90 -7.77
C PRO A 218 -17.19 -6.91 -9.09
N ILE A 219 -16.99 -5.88 -9.92
CA ILE A 219 -17.54 -5.89 -11.28
C ILE A 219 -16.61 -6.67 -12.21
N THR A 220 -17.16 -7.61 -12.99
CA THR A 220 -16.39 -8.54 -13.84
C THR A 220 -15.56 -7.83 -14.93
N ALA A 221 -16.01 -6.65 -15.38
CA ALA A 221 -15.43 -5.91 -16.50
C ALA A 221 -14.04 -5.32 -16.25
N ILE A 222 -13.55 -5.23 -15.01
CA ILE A 222 -12.22 -4.65 -14.71
C ILE A 222 -11.07 -5.62 -15.03
N ASN A 223 -11.38 -6.88 -15.32
CA ASN A 223 -10.38 -7.90 -15.71
C ASN A 223 -9.99 -7.83 -17.21
N GLN A 224 -10.69 -7.03 -18.01
CA GLN A 224 -10.35 -6.82 -19.42
C GLN A 224 -9.58 -5.50 -19.52
N GLY A 225 -8.31 -5.60 -19.92
CA GLY A 225 -7.45 -4.46 -20.12
C GLY A 225 -7.85 -3.71 -21.39
N ASP A 226 -8.24 -2.45 -21.20
CA ASP A 226 -8.14 -1.40 -22.21
C ASP A 226 -6.99 -0.47 -21.81
#